data_AF-A0A2E5SUE0-F1
#
_entry.id   AF-A0A2E5SUE0-F1
#
_cell.length_a   1.000
_cell.length_b   1.000
_cell.length_c   1.000
_cell.angle_alpha   90.00
_cell.angle_beta   90.00
_cell.angle_gamma   90.00
#
_symmetry.space_group_name_H-M   'P 1'
#
loop_
_entity.id
_entity.type
_entity.pdbx_description
1 polymer ?
#
loop_
_entity_poly.entity_id
_entity_poly.type
_entity_poly.pdbx_seq_one_letter_code
_entity_poly.pdbx_strand_id
1 'polypeptide(L)'
;MSRVVVAGIVEFPPEVRDEALIKGKELIEGAYTEKGCIHYLWTADLNHPGRVVVYEEWESGADLEAHLKGDWYLNMFGHLAQYKILNAETNKFRVEIKEPVYGEDGVATGYFSDEAKA
;
A
#
# COMPACT_ATOMS: atom_id res chain seq x y z
N MET A 1 -11.77 16.64 -1.40
CA MET A 1 -10.38 16.18 -1.61
C MET A 1 -10.45 14.74 -2.09
N SER A 2 -9.69 14.37 -3.12
CA SER A 2 -9.72 13.01 -3.67
C SER A 2 -8.86 12.07 -2.83
N ARG A 3 -9.30 10.80 -2.70
CA ARG A 3 -8.52 9.75 -2.04
C ARG A 3 -7.22 9.49 -2.78
N VAL A 4 -6.23 9.00 -2.05
CA VAL A 4 -4.93 8.63 -2.60
C VAL A 4 -4.65 7.16 -2.29
N VAL A 5 -4.26 6.41 -3.30
CA VAL A 5 -3.73 5.05 -3.14
C VAL A 5 -2.22 5.11 -3.28
N VAL A 6 -1.51 4.44 -2.37
CA VAL A 6 -0.09 4.11 -2.57
C VAL A 6 -0.03 2.62 -2.89
N ALA A 7 0.65 2.26 -3.97
CA ALA A 7 0.88 0.86 -4.32
C ALA A 7 2.31 0.67 -4.79
N GLY A 8 2.92 -0.43 -4.38
CA GLY A 8 4.31 -0.68 -4.69
C GLY A 8 4.85 -1.99 -4.17
N ILE A 9 6.16 -2.15 -4.35
CA ILE A 9 6.92 -3.31 -3.94
C ILE A 9 8.23 -2.88 -3.26
N VAL A 10 8.69 -3.70 -2.33
CA VAL A 10 10.06 -3.64 -1.80
C VAL A 10 10.65 -5.04 -1.90
N GLU A 11 11.83 -5.16 -2.50
CA GLU A 11 12.52 -6.43 -2.70
C GLU A 11 13.74 -6.53 -1.79
N PHE A 12 13.83 -7.66 -1.11
CA PHE A 12 14.92 -8.05 -0.22
C PHE A 12 15.55 -9.36 -0.73
N PRO A 13 16.75 -9.73 -0.26
CA PRO A 13 17.18 -11.11 -0.31
C PRO A 13 16.11 -12.03 0.29
N PRO A 14 15.71 -13.12 -0.37
CA PRO A 14 14.63 -14.00 0.09
C PRO A 14 14.77 -14.45 1.55
N GLU A 15 16.00 -14.67 2.01
CA GLU A 15 16.33 -15.14 3.35
C GLU A 15 16.00 -14.14 4.48
N VAL A 16 15.85 -12.84 4.17
CA VAL A 16 15.54 -11.81 5.20
C VAL A 16 14.16 -11.19 5.04
N ARG A 17 13.42 -11.49 3.95
CA ARG A 17 12.12 -10.85 3.69
C ARG A 17 11.10 -11.09 4.79
N ASP A 18 10.97 -12.32 5.28
CA ASP A 18 10.00 -12.66 6.32
C ASP A 18 10.33 -11.96 7.64
N GLU A 19 11.61 -11.92 8.01
CA GLU A 19 12.06 -11.21 9.20
C GLU A 19 11.74 -9.71 9.09
N ALA A 20 12.08 -9.08 7.96
CA ALA A 20 11.82 -7.67 7.71
C ALA A 20 10.31 -7.35 7.78
N LEU A 21 9.47 -8.19 7.18
CA LEU A 21 8.01 -8.00 7.18
C LEU A 21 7.41 -8.20 8.58
N ILE A 22 7.72 -9.31 9.26
CA ILE A 22 7.13 -9.66 10.55
C ILE A 22 7.53 -8.66 11.63
N LYS A 23 8.79 -8.24 11.68
CA LYS A 23 9.26 -7.25 12.66
C LYS A 23 8.70 -5.84 12.42
N GLY A 24 8.22 -5.54 11.20
CA GLY A 24 7.55 -4.29 10.89
C GLY A 24 6.09 -4.21 11.33
N LYS A 25 5.50 -5.31 11.84
CA LYS A 25 4.07 -5.42 12.15
C LYS A 25 3.52 -4.31 13.05
N GLU A 26 4.23 -3.96 14.12
CA GLU A 26 3.76 -2.92 15.06
C GLU A 26 3.68 -1.55 14.41
N LEU A 27 4.58 -1.25 13.45
CA LEU A 27 4.59 0.01 12.72
C LEU A 27 3.43 0.08 11.71
N ILE A 28 3.09 -1.06 11.10
CA ILE A 28 1.90 -1.20 10.23
C ILE A 28 0.63 -0.99 11.05
N GLU A 29 0.53 -1.62 12.22
CA GLU A 29 -0.61 -1.43 13.14
C GLU A 29 -0.70 0.01 13.64
N GLY A 30 0.44 0.66 13.89
CA GLY A 30 0.54 2.07 14.28
C GLY A 30 0.01 3.01 13.20
N ALA A 31 0.36 2.80 11.93
CA ALA A 31 -0.10 3.64 10.82
C ALA A 31 -1.64 3.68 10.68
N TYR A 32 -2.33 2.58 11.01
CA TYR A 32 -3.80 2.55 11.04
C TYR A 32 -4.43 3.51 12.06
N THR A 33 -3.68 3.97 13.05
CA THR A 33 -4.15 4.96 14.03
C THR A 33 -4.13 6.39 13.50
N GLU A 34 -3.46 6.62 12.36
CA GLU A 34 -3.34 7.94 11.76
C GLU A 34 -4.63 8.37 11.09
N LYS A 35 -4.91 9.67 11.19
CA LYS A 35 -6.08 10.26 10.58
C LYS A 35 -6.07 10.00 9.07
N GLY A 36 -7.21 9.57 8.54
CA GLY A 36 -7.42 9.39 7.11
C GLY A 36 -6.79 8.12 6.55
N CYS A 37 -6.16 7.26 7.37
CA CYS A 37 -5.70 5.95 6.93
C CYS A 37 -6.90 5.01 6.76
N ILE A 38 -7.16 4.56 5.53
CA ILE A 38 -8.23 3.60 5.20
C ILE A 38 -7.65 2.18 5.14
N HIS A 39 -6.52 2.04 4.45
CA HIS A 39 -5.77 0.79 4.34
C HIS A 39 -4.27 1.06 4.49
N TYR A 40 -3.57 0.14 5.15
CA TYR A 40 -2.12 0.11 5.29
C TYR A 40 -1.66 -1.35 5.35
N LEU A 41 -1.38 -1.93 4.19
CA LEU A 41 -1.15 -3.35 4.01
C LEU A 41 0.27 -3.56 3.50
N TRP A 42 1.03 -4.38 4.22
CA TRP A 42 2.31 -4.90 3.79
C TRP A 42 2.20 -6.42 3.82
N THR A 43 2.49 -7.08 2.69
CA THR A 43 2.29 -8.53 2.57
C THR A 43 3.38 -9.20 1.77
N ALA A 44 3.60 -10.47 2.06
CA ALA A 44 4.40 -11.37 1.25
C ALA A 44 3.82 -11.53 -0.16
N ASP A 45 4.65 -11.46 -1.19
CA ASP A 45 4.30 -11.99 -2.51
C ASP A 45 4.66 -13.48 -2.59
N LEU A 46 3.65 -14.34 -2.77
CA LEU A 46 3.85 -15.79 -2.87
C LEU A 46 4.59 -16.21 -4.15
N ASN A 47 4.59 -15.38 -5.18
CA ASN A 47 5.28 -15.66 -6.45
C ASN A 47 6.73 -15.15 -6.47
N HIS A 48 7.08 -14.24 -5.55
CA HIS A 48 8.40 -13.61 -5.50
C HIS A 48 8.96 -13.68 -4.07
N PRO A 49 9.79 -14.68 -3.74
CA PRO A 49 10.20 -14.97 -2.37
C PRO A 49 10.79 -13.81 -1.58
N GLY A 50 11.48 -12.88 -2.25
CA GLY A 50 12.09 -11.69 -1.64
C GLY A 50 11.21 -10.45 -1.60
N ARG A 51 9.98 -10.49 -2.14
CA ARG A 51 9.15 -9.30 -2.33
C ARG A 51 8.11 -9.12 -1.23
N VAL A 52 8.02 -7.90 -0.74
CA VAL A 52 6.91 -7.37 0.02
C VAL A 52 6.10 -6.44 -0.88
N VAL A 53 4.78 -6.63 -0.92
CA VAL A 53 3.83 -5.73 -1.58
C VAL A 53 3.32 -4.72 -0.56
N VAL A 54 3.33 -3.45 -0.95
CA VAL A 54 2.83 -2.32 -0.17
C VAL A 54 1.55 -1.81 -0.83
N TYR A 55 0.48 -1.68 -0.05
CA TYR A 55 -0.76 -1.04 -0.46
C TYR A 55 -1.28 -0.15 0.66
N GLU A 56 -1.57 1.10 0.35
CA GLU A 56 -2.17 2.05 1.27
C GLU A 56 -3.33 2.77 0.58
N GLU A 57 -4.38 3.10 1.32
CA GLU A 57 -5.46 3.98 0.87
C GLU A 57 -5.66 5.06 1.92
N TRP A 58 -5.69 6.32 1.47
CA TRP A 58 -5.81 7.51 2.31
C TRP A 58 -7.01 8.36 1.89
N GLU A 59 -7.71 8.95 2.86
CA GLU A 59 -8.86 9.83 2.62
C GLU A 59 -8.50 11.05 1.78
N SER A 60 -7.26 11.55 1.91
CA SER A 60 -6.77 12.67 1.11
C SER A 60 -5.25 12.67 0.96
N GLY A 61 -4.75 13.46 0.00
CA GLY A 61 -3.32 13.72 -0.12
C GLY A 61 -2.72 14.49 1.06
N ALA A 62 -3.52 15.25 1.82
CA ALA A 62 -3.05 15.94 3.01
C ALA A 62 -2.82 14.96 4.17
N ASP A 63 -3.67 13.93 4.30
CA ASP A 63 -3.51 12.87 5.29
C ASP A 63 -2.28 12.00 4.96
N LEU A 64 -2.08 11.63 3.68
CA LEU A 64 -0.85 10.96 3.23
C LEU A 64 0.39 11.83 3.49
N GLU A 65 0.36 13.12 3.18
CA GLU A 65 1.49 14.02 3.44
C GLU A 65 1.84 14.11 4.94
N ALA A 66 0.82 14.06 5.82
CA ALA A 66 1.02 14.01 7.26
C ALA A 66 1.68 12.69 7.69
N HIS A 67 1.20 11.55 7.17
CA HIS A 67 1.82 10.24 7.40
C HIS A 67 3.29 10.22 6.99
N LEU A 68 3.63 10.71 5.80
CA LEU A 68 5.01 10.73 5.29
C LEU A 68 5.98 11.60 6.13
N LYS A 69 5.45 12.43 7.02
CA LYS A 69 6.20 13.22 8.00
C LYS A 69 6.08 12.69 9.43
N GLY A 70 5.22 11.71 9.65
CA GLY A 70 4.87 11.15 10.95
C GLY A 70 5.84 10.06 11.41
N ASP A 71 5.78 9.77 12.70
CA ASP A 71 6.68 8.82 13.35
C ASP A 71 6.53 7.40 12.79
N TRP A 72 5.32 6.95 12.46
CA TRP A 72 5.10 5.59 11.94
C TRP A 72 5.82 5.36 10.61
N TYR A 73 5.76 6.32 9.70
CA TYR A 73 6.48 6.25 8.43
C TYR A 73 8.00 6.31 8.64
N LEU A 74 8.49 7.28 9.43
CA LEU A 74 9.92 7.46 9.66
C LEU A 74 10.53 6.25 10.40
N ASN A 75 9.80 5.66 11.34
CA ASN A 75 10.21 4.45 12.04
C ASN A 75 10.18 3.23 11.12
N MET A 76 9.22 3.11 10.20
CA MET A 76 9.22 2.06 9.17
C MET A 76 10.44 2.19 8.26
N PHE A 77 10.74 3.41 7.81
CA PHE A 77 11.96 3.68 7.03
C PHE A 77 13.22 3.27 7.80
N GLY A 78 13.33 3.65 9.08
CA GLY A 78 14.46 3.28 9.94
C GLY A 78 14.58 1.78 10.19
N HIS A 79 13.45 1.08 10.33
CA HIS A 79 13.39 -0.38 10.42
C HIS A 79 13.92 -1.05 9.14
N LEU A 80 13.43 -0.64 7.97
CA LEU A 80 13.83 -1.21 6.69
C LEU A 80 15.31 -0.94 6.37
N ALA A 81 15.87 0.18 6.83
CA ALA A 81 17.29 0.51 6.65
C ALA A 81 18.26 -0.49 7.33
N GLN A 82 17.76 -1.37 8.19
CA GLN A 82 18.54 -2.45 8.80
C GLN A 82 18.78 -3.63 7.85
N TYR A 83 18.04 -3.69 6.73
CA TYR A 83 18.09 -4.78 5.76
C TYR A 83 18.67 -4.29 4.43
N LYS A 84 19.22 -5.23 3.65
CA LYS A 84 19.60 -4.95 2.27
C LYS A 84 18.34 -4.87 1.40
N ILE A 85 18.03 -3.69 0.89
CA ILE A 85 17.00 -3.50 -0.14
C ILE A 85 17.63 -3.70 -1.51
N LEU A 86 17.11 -4.63 -2.30
CA LEU A 86 17.53 -4.91 -3.67
C LEU A 86 16.86 -3.98 -4.68
N ASN A 87 15.57 -3.70 -4.46
CA ASN A 87 14.76 -2.80 -5.26
C ASN A 87 13.62 -2.24 -4.41
N ALA A 88 13.16 -1.03 -4.72
CA ALA A 88 11.96 -0.47 -4.12
C ALA A 88 11.29 0.44 -5.14
N GLU A 89 9.99 0.23 -5.35
CA GLU A 89 9.17 1.06 -6.22
C GLU A 89 7.81 1.25 -5.55
N THR A 90 7.51 2.49 -5.15
CA THR A 90 6.22 2.88 -4.59
C THR A 90 5.68 4.08 -5.35
N ASN A 91 4.43 3.95 -5.79
CA ASN A 91 3.77 4.95 -6.61
C ASN A 91 2.50 5.42 -5.91
N LYS A 92 2.14 6.69 -6.11
CA LYS A 92 0.88 7.26 -5.63
C LYS A 92 -0.08 7.51 -6.78
N PHE A 93 -1.34 7.17 -6.55
CA PHE A 93 -2.43 7.28 -7.51
C PHE A 93 -3.54 8.12 -6.89
N ARG A 94 -4.10 9.03 -7.66
CA ARG A 94 -5.32 9.74 -7.26
C ARG A 94 -6.52 8.90 -7.67
N VAL A 95 -7.42 8.63 -6.73
CA VAL A 95 -8.68 7.95 -7.01
C VAL A 95 -9.69 8.97 -7.51
N GLU A 96 -10.01 8.91 -8.80
CA GLU A 96 -11.03 9.76 -9.42
C GLU A 96 -12.40 9.06 -9.45
N ILE A 97 -12.41 7.76 -9.75
CA ILE A 97 -13.59 6.90 -9.75
C ILE A 97 -13.28 5.63 -8.94
N LYS A 98 -14.23 5.19 -8.11
CA LYS A 98 -14.17 3.93 -7.35
C LYS A 98 -15.54 3.26 -7.43
N GLU A 99 -15.60 2.14 -8.13
CA GLU A 99 -16.81 1.35 -8.34
C GLU A 99 -16.55 -0.13 -7.99
N PRO A 100 -17.59 -0.90 -7.63
CA PRO A 100 -17.43 -2.33 -7.39
C PRO A 100 -17.12 -3.06 -8.70
N VAL A 101 -16.29 -4.11 -8.61
CA VAL A 101 -16.03 -5.02 -9.76
C VAL A 101 -17.31 -5.72 -10.21
N TYR A 102 -18.18 -6.07 -9.27
CA TYR A 102 -19.45 -6.76 -9.53
C TYR A 102 -20.61 -5.76 -9.43
N GLY A 103 -21.40 -5.67 -10.51
CA GLY A 103 -22.64 -4.90 -10.51
C GLY A 103 -23.77 -5.57 -9.72
N GLU A 104 -24.93 -4.91 -9.65
CA GLU A 104 -26.13 -5.47 -9.01
C GLU A 104 -26.63 -6.78 -9.69
N ASP A 105 -26.27 -6.97 -10.96
CA ASP A 105 -26.54 -8.19 -11.73
C ASP A 105 -25.58 -9.35 -11.39
N GLY A 106 -24.57 -9.11 -10.55
CA GLY A 106 -23.55 -10.08 -10.17
C GLY A 106 -22.51 -10.34 -11.26
N VAL A 107 -22.47 -9.55 -12.33
CA VAL A 107 -21.50 -9.71 -13.42
C VAL A 107 -20.28 -8.84 -13.15
N ALA A 108 -19.08 -9.44 -13.25
CA ALA A 108 -17.83 -8.69 -13.14
C ALA A 108 -17.58 -7.83 -14.40
N THR A 109 -17.13 -6.60 -14.20
CA THR A 109 -16.72 -5.69 -15.28
C THR A 109 -15.37 -5.06 -14.95
N GLY A 110 -14.54 -4.86 -15.98
CA GLY A 110 -13.32 -4.06 -15.90
C GLY A 110 -13.52 -2.60 -16.34
N TYR A 111 -14.69 -2.28 -16.87
CA TYR A 111 -15.07 -0.93 -17.30
C TYR A 111 -15.87 -0.23 -16.21
N PHE A 112 -15.63 1.08 -16.05
CA PHE A 112 -16.43 1.95 -15.20
C PHE A 112 -17.78 2.26 -15.83
N SER A 113 -18.74 2.71 -15.01
CA SER A 113 -20.10 3.02 -15.46
C SER A 113 -20.18 4.15 -16.49
N ASP A 114 -19.14 4.98 -16.60
CA ASP A 114 -19.01 6.08 -17.56
C ASP A 114 -18.21 5.71 -18.83
N GLU A 115 -17.66 4.50 -18.91
CA GLU A 115 -16.92 4.02 -20.07
C GLU A 115 -17.80 3.22 -21.03
N ALA A 116 -17.61 3.44 -22.34
CA ALA A 116 -18.20 2.57 -23.35
C ALA A 116 -17.43 1.25 -23.38
N LYS A 117 -18.14 0.12 -23.21
CA LYS A 117 -17.58 -1.21 -23.44
C LYS A 117 -17.27 -1.35 -24.93
N ALA A 118 -15.99 -1.51 -25.26
CA ALA A 118 -15.51 -1.71 -26.64
C ALA A 118 -15.90 -3.08 -27.19
#